data_AF-A0A9D8BFK3-F1
#
_entry.id   AF-A0A9D8BFK3-F1
#
_cell.length_a   1.000
_cell.length_b   1.000
_cell.length_c   1.000
_cell.angle_alpha   90.00
_cell.angle_beta   90.00
_cell.angle_gamma   90.00
#
_symmetry.space_group_name_H-M   'P 1'
#
loop_
_entity.id
_entity.type
_entity.pdbx_description
1 polymer ?
#
loop_
_entity_poly.entity_id
_entity_poly.type
_entity_poly.pdbx_seq_one_letter_code
_entity_poly.pdbx_strand_id
1 'polypeptide(L)'
;MARTAYVFTPFEAPNQTPFERLLEVFNELITHTSGDVDEALEWLEIIDKEYRLSTEDYTLEDFVEDLKNKGYIREEPKTSGNGKRSITAKTERALRKNAMDQLFGNIRKNG
;
A
#
# COMPACT_ATOMS: atom_id res chain seq x y z
N MET A 1 38.97 22.80 -20.39
CA MET A 1 38.34 22.33 -19.15
C MET A 1 36.83 22.26 -19.39
N ALA A 2 36.24 21.06 -19.44
CA ALA A 2 34.80 20.91 -19.58
C ALA A 2 34.12 21.31 -18.26
N ARG A 3 33.17 22.23 -18.32
CA ARG A 3 32.36 22.63 -17.16
C ARG A 3 31.30 21.56 -16.94
N THR A 4 31.41 20.82 -15.84
CA THR A 4 30.34 19.94 -15.35
C THR A 4 29.18 20.81 -14.86
N ALA A 5 28.02 20.68 -15.49
CA ALA A 5 26.77 21.30 -15.09
C ALA A 5 25.75 20.21 -14.71
N TYR A 6 24.79 20.55 -13.84
CA TYR A 6 23.70 19.65 -13.47
C TYR A 6 22.70 19.51 -14.63
N VAL A 7 22.30 18.28 -14.93
CA VAL A 7 21.23 17.96 -15.88
C VAL A 7 20.03 17.52 -15.08
N PHE A 8 18.93 18.26 -15.20
CA PHE A 8 17.65 17.88 -14.62
C PHE A 8 16.85 17.11 -15.67
N THR A 9 16.47 15.88 -15.34
CA THR A 9 15.55 15.06 -16.14
C THR A 9 14.15 15.10 -15.50
N PRO A 10 13.08 15.01 -16.30
CA PRO A 10 11.74 14.80 -15.75
C PRO A 10 11.71 13.52 -14.91
N PHE A 11 10.87 13.51 -13.88
CA PHE A 11 10.67 12.31 -13.07
C PHE A 11 9.98 11.23 -13.90
N GLU A 12 10.59 10.06 -13.97
CA GLU A 12 9.97 8.86 -14.53
C GLU A 12 9.47 8.00 -13.38
N ALA A 13 8.14 7.85 -13.29
CA ALA A 13 7.55 6.98 -12.28
C ALA A 13 8.01 5.53 -12.52
N PRO A 14 8.31 4.76 -11.47
CA PRO A 14 8.59 3.33 -11.61
C PRO A 14 7.41 2.62 -12.30
N ASN A 15 7.70 1.64 -13.15
CA ASN A 15 6.67 0.75 -13.67
C ASN A 15 6.12 -0.11 -12.52
N GLN A 16 4.97 0.30 -11.97
CA GLN A 16 4.25 -0.43 -10.92
C GLN A 16 3.01 -1.09 -11.50
N THR A 17 2.70 -2.29 -11.01
CA THR A 17 1.41 -2.93 -11.29
C THR A 17 0.27 -2.19 -10.57
N PRO A 18 -0.99 -2.27 -11.06
CA PRO A 18 -2.14 -1.70 -10.36
C PRO A 18 -2.24 -2.16 -8.89
N PHE A 19 -1.93 -3.43 -8.64
CA PHE A 19 -1.85 -3.99 -7.30
C PHE A 19 -0.80 -3.28 -6.42
N GLU A 20 0.44 -3.11 -6.89
CA GLU A 20 1.51 -2.48 -6.12
C GLU A 20 1.17 -1.04 -5.76
N ARG A 21 0.62 -0.28 -6.72
CA ARG A 21 0.19 1.10 -6.48
C ARG A 21 -0.87 1.19 -5.39
N LEU A 22 -1.91 0.35 -5.45
CA LEU A 22 -2.97 0.33 -4.44
C LEU A 22 -2.46 -0.22 -3.10
N LEU A 23 -1.52 -1.17 -3.12
CA LEU A 23 -0.90 -1.72 -1.91
C LEU A 23 -0.11 -0.66 -1.15
N GLU A 24 0.59 0.25 -1.84
CA GLU A 24 1.28 1.37 -1.20
C GLU A 24 0.31 2.29 -0.45
N VAL A 25 -0.80 2.67 -1.07
CA VAL A 25 -1.85 3.49 -0.43
C VAL A 25 -2.51 2.75 0.72
N PHE A 26 -2.87 1.47 0.52
CA PHE A 26 -3.45 0.63 1.55
C PHE A 26 -2.52 0.49 2.77
N ASN A 27 -1.21 0.35 2.58
CA ASN A 27 -0.25 0.24 3.68
C ASN A 27 -0.15 1.52 4.53
N GLU A 28 -0.34 2.69 3.91
CA GLU A 28 -0.43 3.94 4.64
C GLU A 28 -1.73 3.97 5.46
N LEU A 29 -2.88 3.70 4.82
CA LEU A 29 -4.18 3.70 5.47
C LEU A 29 -4.27 2.71 6.62
N ILE A 30 -3.82 1.47 6.44
CA ILE A 30 -3.87 0.43 7.47
C ILE A 30 -3.01 0.78 8.70
N THR A 31 -1.97 1.58 8.52
CA THR A 31 -1.16 2.09 9.63
C THR A 31 -1.92 3.15 10.42
N HIS A 32 -2.64 4.04 9.73
CA HIS A 32 -3.46 5.09 10.35
C HIS A 32 -4.76 4.57 10.97
N THR A 33 -5.32 3.47 10.45
CA THR A 33 -6.48 2.79 11.04
C THR A 33 -6.08 1.74 12.08
N SER A 34 -4.81 1.73 12.52
CA SER A 34 -4.31 0.81 13.56
C SER A 34 -4.55 -0.67 13.25
N GLY A 35 -4.50 -1.05 11.97
CA GLY A 35 -4.72 -2.43 11.52
C GLY A 35 -6.18 -2.79 11.23
N ASP A 36 -7.13 -1.85 11.34
CA ASP A 36 -8.51 -2.10 10.92
C ASP A 36 -8.62 -2.12 9.39
N VAL A 37 -8.76 -3.33 8.82
CA VAL A 37 -8.81 -3.57 7.38
C VAL A 37 -10.08 -3.01 6.76
N ASP A 38 -11.21 -3.12 7.46
CA ASP A 38 -12.49 -2.69 6.93
C ASP A 38 -12.50 -1.16 6.83
N GLU A 39 -12.06 -0.46 7.87
CA GLU A 39 -11.91 1.00 7.86
C GLU A 39 -10.89 1.47 6.81
N ALA A 40 -9.75 0.79 6.67
CA ALA A 40 -8.75 1.15 5.66
C ALA A 40 -9.29 1.04 4.23
N LEU A 41 -10.11 0.03 3.96
CA LEU A 41 -10.74 -0.15 2.64
C LEU A 41 -11.84 0.87 2.38
N GLU A 42 -12.62 1.25 3.40
CA GLU A 42 -13.59 2.35 3.29
C GLU A 42 -12.90 3.67 2.91
N TRP A 43 -11.78 4.01 3.55
CA TRP A 43 -10.99 5.18 3.17
C TRP A 43 -10.42 5.06 1.75
N LEU A 44 -9.96 3.86 1.36
CA LEU A 44 -9.43 3.63 0.01
C LEU A 44 -10.50 3.84 -1.07
N GLU A 45 -11.75 3.43 -0.81
CA GLU A 45 -12.88 3.70 -1.72
C GLU A 45 -13.19 5.19 -1.89
N ILE A 46 -13.08 5.97 -0.80
CA ILE A 46 -13.27 7.43 -0.86
C ILE A 46 -12.18 8.07 -1.71
N ILE A 47 -10.93 7.65 -1.53
CA ILE A 47 -9.79 8.15 -2.31
C ILE A 47 -9.92 7.73 -3.77
N ASP A 48 -10.33 6.50 -4.04
CA ASP A 48 -10.51 6.01 -5.40
C ASP A 48 -11.59 6.80 -6.17
N LYS A 49 -12.69 7.17 -5.51
CA LYS A 49 -13.72 8.02 -6.11
C LYS A 49 -13.20 9.39 -6.53
N GLU A 50 -12.30 9.97 -5.75
CA GLU A 50 -11.73 11.31 -6.01
C GLU A 50 -10.61 11.26 -7.05
N TYR A 51 -9.70 10.29 -6.94
CA TYR A 51 -8.45 10.27 -7.70
C TYR A 51 -8.38 9.19 -8.79
N ARG A 52 -9.39 8.30 -8.88
CA ARG A 52 -9.46 7.19 -9.84
C ARG A 52 -8.20 6.31 -9.79
N LEU A 53 -7.94 5.75 -8.62
CA LEU A 53 -6.81 4.86 -8.36
C LEU A 53 -6.99 3.47 -8.99
N SER A 54 -8.22 3.04 -9.21
CA SER A 54 -8.61 1.83 -9.92
C SER A 54 -8.80 2.12 -11.41
N THR A 55 -8.96 1.06 -12.19
CA THR A 55 -9.22 1.14 -13.63
C THR A 55 -10.39 0.22 -14.00
N GLU A 56 -10.97 0.39 -15.19
CA GLU A 56 -12.02 -0.52 -15.68
C GLU A 56 -11.56 -1.99 -15.71
N ASP A 57 -10.26 -2.22 -15.97
CA ASP A 57 -9.65 -3.56 -16.01
C ASP A 57 -9.13 -4.06 -14.66
N TYR A 58 -9.21 -3.25 -13.60
CA TYR A 58 -8.70 -3.59 -12.27
C TYR A 58 -9.41 -2.77 -11.19
N THR A 59 -10.42 -3.34 -10.56
CA THR A 59 -11.27 -2.68 -9.56
C THR A 59 -10.70 -2.80 -8.14
N LEU A 60 -11.31 -2.10 -7.19
CA LEU A 60 -11.02 -2.32 -5.78
C LEU A 60 -11.42 -3.71 -5.30
N GLU A 61 -12.40 -4.36 -5.92
CA GLU A 61 -12.76 -5.75 -5.58
C GLU A 61 -11.64 -6.71 -6.00
N ASP A 62 -11.07 -6.53 -7.20
CA ASP A 62 -9.90 -7.28 -7.66
C ASP A 62 -8.73 -7.08 -6.69
N PHE A 63 -8.51 -5.86 -6.22
CA PHE A 63 -7.50 -5.56 -5.21
C PHE A 63 -7.73 -6.30 -3.89
N VAL A 64 -8.96 -6.31 -3.37
CA VAL A 64 -9.30 -7.04 -2.14
C VAL A 64 -9.09 -8.54 -2.32
N GLU A 65 -9.47 -9.09 -3.48
CA GLU A 65 -9.24 -10.50 -3.80
C GLU A 65 -7.74 -10.82 -3.85
N ASP A 66 -6.94 -9.97 -4.49
CA ASP A 66 -5.49 -10.11 -4.54
C ASP A 66 -4.83 -9.98 -3.16
N LEU A 67 -5.33 -9.11 -2.27
CA LEU A 67 -4.87 -9.05 -0.89
C LEU A 67 -5.10 -10.38 -0.16
N LYS A 68 -6.22 -11.06 -0.40
CA LYS A 68 -6.51 -12.40 0.16
C LYS A 68 -5.60 -13.45 -0.47
N ASN A 69 -5.57 -13.53 -1.80
CA ASN A 69 -4.82 -14.53 -2.56
C ASN A 69 -3.32 -14.46 -2.31
N LYS A 70 -2.78 -13.25 -2.17
CA LYS A 70 -1.36 -13.02 -1.83
C LYS A 70 -1.10 -13.08 -0.32
N GLY A 71 -2.13 -13.31 0.51
CA GLY A 71 -2.00 -13.53 1.95
C GLY A 71 -1.68 -12.29 2.78
N TYR A 72 -2.08 -11.10 2.34
CA TYR A 72 -1.99 -9.86 3.12
C TYR A 72 -3.12 -9.72 4.13
N ILE A 73 -4.31 -10.21 3.81
CA ILE A 73 -5.46 -10.23 4.71
C ILE A 73 -6.07 -11.63 4.79
N ARG A 74 -6.85 -11.87 5.84
CA ARG A 74 -7.63 -13.09 6.03
C ARG A 74 -9.00 -12.76 6.61
N GLU A 75 -9.95 -13.66 6.43
CA GLU A 75 -11.24 -13.59 7.11
C GLU A 75 -11.17 -14.35 8.43
N GLU A 76 -11.67 -13.76 9.51
CA GLU A 76 -11.78 -14.44 10.79
C GLU A 76 -13.06 -15.31 10.83
N PRO A 77 -12.99 -16.50 11.44
CA PRO A 77 -14.15 -17.37 11.56
C PRO A 77 -15.27 -16.68 12.35
N LYS A 78 -16.48 -16.69 11.78
CA LYS A 78 -17.66 -16.00 12.33
C LYS A 78 -18.05 -16.60 13.69
N THR A 79 -17.99 -15.81 14.76
CA THR A 79 -18.61 -16.17 16.05
C THR A 79 -19.99 -15.52 16.21
N SER A 80 -20.24 -14.36 15.59
CA SER A 80 -21.56 -13.72 15.40
C SER A 80 -21.42 -12.52 14.46
N GLY A 81 -22.00 -12.55 13.25
CA GLY A 81 -21.99 -11.43 12.28
C GLY A 81 -21.17 -11.63 11.00
N ASN A 82 -21.07 -10.57 10.17
CA ASN A 82 -20.16 -10.52 9.01
C ASN A 82 -18.72 -10.77 9.48
N GLY A 83 -17.99 -11.64 8.78
CA GLY A 83 -16.63 -12.03 9.19
C GLY A 83 -15.71 -10.81 9.11
N LYS A 84 -15.10 -10.43 10.24
CA LYS A 84 -14.14 -9.31 10.27
C LYS A 84 -12.89 -9.71 9.48
N ARG A 85 -12.39 -8.81 8.64
CA ARG A 85 -11.11 -9.01 7.95
C ARG A 85 -9.99 -8.59 8.89
N SER A 86 -8.91 -9.37 8.94
CA SER A 86 -7.71 -9.02 9.71
C SER A 86 -6.45 -9.11 8.86
N ILE A 87 -5.48 -8.25 9.18
CA ILE A 87 -4.14 -8.32 8.58
C ILE A 87 -3.44 -9.61 8.98
N THR A 88 -2.56 -10.10 8.11
CA THR A 88 -1.70 -11.25 8.42
C THR A 88 -0.35 -10.79 8.96
N ALA A 89 0.40 -11.75 9.53
CA ALA A 89 1.81 -11.53 9.89
C ALA A 89 2.68 -11.09 8.69
N LYS A 90 2.27 -11.38 7.44
CA LYS A 90 2.96 -10.91 6.23
C LYS A 90 2.83 -9.39 6.11
N THR A 91 1.62 -8.86 6.27
CA THR A 91 1.36 -7.42 6.24
C THR A 91 2.07 -6.70 7.38
N GLU A 92 1.98 -7.21 8.60
CA GLU A 92 2.70 -6.61 9.75
C GLU A 92 4.22 -6.53 9.54
N ARG A 93 4.82 -7.56 8.91
CA ARG A 93 6.25 -7.56 8.59
C ARG A 93 6.58 -6.54 7.51
N ALA A 94 5.76 -6.44 6.47
CA ALA A 94 5.93 -5.45 5.41
C ALA A 94 5.84 -4.02 5.96
N LEU A 95 4.81 -3.72 6.75
CA LEU A 95 4.63 -2.41 7.40
C LEU A 95 5.83 -2.05 8.29
N ARG A 96 6.28 -2.98 9.13
CA ARG A 96 7.47 -2.75 9.97
C ARG A 96 8.72 -2.47 9.15
N LYS A 97 8.95 -3.23 8.07
CA LYS A 97 10.09 -3.01 7.17
C LYS A 97 10.01 -1.63 6.52
N ASN A 98 8.85 -1.25 5.99
CA ASN A 98 8.63 0.05 5.37
C ASN A 98 8.87 1.21 6.37
N ALA A 99 8.34 1.08 7.59
CA ALA A 99 8.58 2.07 8.65
C ALA A 99 10.07 2.17 9.01
N MET A 100 10.80 1.06 9.07
CA MET A 100 12.26 1.07 9.28
C MET A 100 13.00 1.75 8.13
N ASP A 101 12.64 1.47 6.88
CA ASP A 101 13.26 2.08 5.71
C ASP A 101 12.97 3.59 5.66
N GLN A 102 11.79 4.04 6.08
CA GLN A 102 11.47 5.48 6.21
C GLN A 102 12.29 6.14 7.33
N LEU A 103 12.37 5.52 8.51
CA LEU A 103 13.07 6.08 9.67
C LEU A 103 14.61 6.07 9.49
N PHE A 104 15.15 5.04 8.85
CA PHE A 104 16.60 4.77 8.81
C PHE A 104 17.21 4.79 7.40
N GLY A 105 16.41 4.81 6.33
CA GLY A 105 16.91 4.83 4.95
C GLY A 105 17.72 6.09 4.62
N ASN A 106 17.37 7.22 5.22
CA ASN A 106 18.09 8.49 5.05
C ASN A 106 19.39 8.56 5.87
N ILE A 107 19.49 7.78 6.96
CA ILE A 107 20.69 7.77 7.82
C ILE A 107 21.86 7.07 7.11
N ARG A 108 21.59 6.06 6.26
CA ARG A 108 22.62 5.34 5.49
C ARG A 108 23.25 6.16 4.35
N LYS A 109 22.60 7.22 3.87
CA LYS A 109 23.10 8.04 2.74
C LYS A 109 24.09 9.13 3.16
N ASN A 110 24.19 9.44 4.45
CA ASN A 110 25.02 10.54 4.99
C ASN A 110 26.23 10.05 5.79
N GLY A 111 26.56 8.74 5.72
CA GLY A 111 27.71 8.12 6.39
C GLY A 111 28.89 7.95 5.46
#